data_AF-A0A5P6VTM2-F1
#
_entry.id   AF-A0A5P6VTM2-F1
#
_cell.length_a   1.000
_cell.length_b   1.000
_cell.length_c   1.000
_cell.angle_alpha   90.00
_cell.angle_beta   90.00
_cell.angle_gamma   90.00
#
_symmetry.space_group_name_H-M   'P 1'
#
loop_
_entity.id
_entity.type
_entity.pdbx_description
1 polymer ?
#
loop_
_entity_poly.entity_id
_entity_poly.type
_entity_poly.pdbx_seq_one_letter_code
_entity_poly.pdbx_strand_id
1 'polypeptide(L)'
;MIKVYGSSLCPDCINFEYNLTKNNIEYEYIDIHKNMANLKAFLRLRDTNQAFDNTKANGYVGIPAIVYEDLSVTLDWEKYLVDKGITVIYLDNETSSNCGIDGKGC
;
A
#
# COMPACT_ATOMS: atom_id res chain seq x y z
N MET A 1 -14.04 -3.19 8.45
CA MET A 1 -12.79 -3.83 7.94
C MET A 1 -12.26 -3.03 6.76
N ILE A 2 -10.96 -2.75 6.72
CA ILE A 2 -10.33 -2.08 5.57
C ILE A 2 -9.95 -3.09 4.49
N LYS A 3 -9.89 -2.64 3.24
CA LYS A 3 -9.24 -3.40 2.15
C LYS A 3 -7.88 -2.80 1.85
N VAL A 4 -6.89 -3.64 1.58
CA VAL A 4 -5.52 -3.23 1.28
C VAL A 4 -5.14 -3.79 -0.07
N TYR A 5 -4.94 -2.92 -1.06
CA TYR A 5 -4.28 -3.32 -2.29
C TYR A 5 -2.77 -3.24 -2.10
N GLY A 6 -2.07 -4.33 -2.39
CA GLY A 6 -0.63 -4.40 -2.18
C GLY A 6 0.04 -5.47 -3.03
N SER A 7 1.32 -5.68 -2.76
CA SER A 7 2.10 -6.77 -3.32
C SER A 7 3.18 -7.23 -2.34
N SER A 8 3.49 -8.52 -2.35
CA SER A 8 4.67 -9.09 -1.69
C SER A 8 6.00 -8.62 -2.27
N LEU A 9 6.00 -7.91 -3.40
CA LEU A 9 7.19 -7.29 -4.00
C LEU A 9 7.42 -5.84 -3.53
N CYS A 10 6.52 -5.30 -2.71
CA CYS A 10 6.59 -3.92 -2.22
C CYS A 10 6.99 -3.93 -0.73
N PRO A 11 8.19 -3.42 -0.37
CA PRO A 11 8.63 -3.37 1.03
C PRO A 11 7.64 -2.66 1.96
N ASP A 12 7.01 -1.58 1.51
CA ASP A 12 6.00 -0.86 2.30
C ASP A 12 4.74 -1.68 2.54
N CYS A 13 4.32 -2.49 1.55
CA CYS A 13 3.21 -3.41 1.73
C CYS A 13 3.54 -4.48 2.77
N ILE A 14 4.77 -5.02 2.75
CA ILE A 14 5.23 -6.01 3.74
C ILE A 14 5.28 -5.39 5.14
N ASN A 15 5.86 -4.19 5.27
CA ASN A 15 5.91 -3.46 6.53
C ASN A 15 4.51 -3.20 7.07
N PHE A 16 3.60 -2.71 6.22
CA PHE A 16 2.24 -2.42 6.63
C PHE A 16 1.49 -3.69 7.08
N GLU A 17 1.57 -4.77 6.30
CA GLU A 17 0.94 -6.05 6.62
C GLU A 17 1.44 -6.62 7.96
N TYR A 18 2.74 -6.53 8.22
CA TYR A 18 3.33 -6.93 9.49
C TYR A 18 2.76 -6.13 10.67
N ASN A 19 2.66 -4.80 10.53
CA ASN A 19 2.10 -3.95 11.58
C ASN A 19 0.61 -4.26 11.82
N LEU A 20 -0.18 -4.49 10.77
CA LEU A 20 -1.59 -4.89 10.92
C LEU A 20 -1.72 -6.21 11.68
N THR A 21 -0.96 -7.22 11.25
CA THR A 21 -0.99 -8.57 11.85
C THR A 21 -0.55 -8.54 13.32
N LYS A 22 0.56 -7.87 13.63
CA LYS A 22 1.09 -7.76 14.99
C LYS A 22 0.12 -7.10 15.96
N ASN A 23 -0.69 -6.15 15.47
CA ASN A 23 -1.68 -5.42 16.26
C ASN A 23 -3.10 -6.01 16.17
N ASN A 24 -3.26 -7.21 15.59
CA ASN A 24 -4.56 -7.87 15.41
C ASN A 24 -5.62 -7.00 14.73
N ILE A 25 -5.21 -6.17 13.76
CA ILE A 25 -6.16 -5.39 12.95
C ILE A 25 -6.71 -6.30 11.86
N GLU A 26 -8.03 -6.35 11.71
CA GLU A 26 -8.67 -7.07 10.61
C GLU A 26 -8.62 -6.27 9.30
N TYR A 27 -8.20 -6.94 8.22
CA TYR A 27 -8.11 -6.38 6.87
C TYR A 27 -8.35 -7.46 5.81
N GLU A 28 -8.80 -7.02 4.64
CA GLU A 28 -8.83 -7.83 3.42
C GLU A 28 -7.64 -7.45 2.54
N TYR A 29 -6.70 -8.37 2.34
CA TYR A 29 -5.56 -8.13 1.45
C TYR A 29 -5.84 -8.54 0.01
N ILE A 30 -5.60 -7.62 -0.92
CA ILE A 30 -5.78 -7.82 -2.35
C ILE A 30 -4.42 -7.67 -3.02
N ASP A 31 -3.77 -8.81 -3.27
CA ASP A 31 -2.52 -8.85 -4.03
C ASP A 31 -2.78 -8.53 -5.51
N ILE A 32 -2.22 -7.42 -5.99
CA ILE A 32 -2.37 -6.95 -7.37
C ILE A 32 -1.65 -7.85 -8.38
N HIS A 33 -0.71 -8.68 -7.94
CA HIS A 33 0.02 -9.62 -8.81
C HIS A 33 -0.61 -11.02 -8.84
N LYS A 34 -1.61 -11.30 -7.99
CA LYS A 34 -2.22 -12.64 -7.89
C LYS A 34 -2.99 -13.05 -9.15
N ASN A 35 -3.74 -12.13 -9.75
CA ASN A 35 -4.52 -12.38 -10.97
C ASN A 35 -4.95 -11.08 -11.68
N MET A 36 -5.42 -11.21 -12.93
CA MET A 36 -5.86 -10.07 -13.74
C MET A 36 -7.10 -9.36 -13.21
N ALA A 37 -7.99 -10.06 -12.47
CA ALA A 37 -9.17 -9.41 -11.89
C ALA A 37 -8.78 -8.43 -10.78
N ASN A 38 -7.83 -8.82 -9.92
CA ASN A 38 -7.27 -7.95 -8.87
C ASN A 38 -6.57 -6.73 -9.48
N LEU A 39 -5.69 -6.95 -10.47
CA LEU A 39 -4.99 -5.87 -11.15
C LEU A 39 -5.98 -4.90 -11.81
N LYS A 40 -6.98 -5.42 -12.54
CA LYS A 40 -7.99 -4.58 -13.18
C LYS A 40 -8.82 -3.79 -12.17
N ALA A 41 -9.18 -4.40 -11.03
CA ALA A 41 -9.89 -3.71 -9.97
C ALA A 41 -9.04 -2.58 -9.37
N PHE A 42 -7.75 -2.83 -9.12
CA PHE A 42 -6.82 -1.82 -8.62
C PHE A 42 -6.62 -0.68 -9.62
N LEU A 43 -6.38 -0.97 -10.91
CA LEU A 43 -6.21 0.06 -11.93
C LEU A 43 -7.46 0.95 -12.04
N ARG A 44 -8.65 0.36 -11.99
CA ARG A 44 -9.90 1.14 -11.98
C ARG A 44 -9.96 2.09 -10.78
N LEU A 45 -9.60 1.63 -9.59
CA LEU A 45 -9.53 2.47 -8.39
C LEU A 45 -8.49 3.59 -8.55
N ARG A 46 -7.27 3.23 -8.93
CA ARG A 46 -6.11 4.13 -9.11
C ARG A 46 -6.38 5.23 -10.13
N ASP A 47 -6.99 4.88 -11.25
CA ASP A 47 -7.14 5.80 -12.37
C ASP A 47 -8.34 6.74 -12.17
N THR A 48 -9.27 6.42 -11.25
CA THR A 48 -10.49 7.21 -10.99
C THR A 48 -10.49 7.96 -9.66
N ASN A 49 -9.66 7.58 -8.69
CA ASN A 49 -9.63 8.21 -7.36
C ASN A 49 -8.52 9.27 -7.28
N GLN A 50 -8.88 10.47 -6.82
CA GLN A 50 -7.97 11.62 -6.70
C GLN A 50 -6.80 11.39 -5.72
N ALA A 51 -6.92 10.44 -4.78
CA ALA A 51 -5.85 10.08 -3.86
C ALA A 51 -4.56 9.64 -4.58
N PHE A 52 -4.68 9.18 -5.83
CA PHE A 52 -3.56 8.71 -6.63
C PHE A 52 -2.99 9.78 -7.57
N ASP A 53 -3.55 10.99 -7.64
CA ASP A 53 -3.13 11.96 -8.66
C ASP A 53 -1.66 12.36 -8.54
N ASN A 54 -1.19 12.61 -7.32
CA ASN A 54 0.22 12.91 -7.06
C ASN A 54 1.12 11.69 -7.37
N THR A 55 0.72 10.50 -6.90
CA THR A 55 1.45 9.26 -7.13
C THR A 55 1.60 8.94 -8.63
N LYS A 56 0.51 9.06 -9.40
CA LYS A 56 0.51 8.88 -10.86
C LYS A 56 1.39 9.92 -11.55
N ALA A 57 1.32 11.19 -11.14
CA ALA A 57 2.13 12.26 -11.71
C ALA A 57 3.64 12.01 -11.55
N ASN A 58 4.04 11.31 -10.49
CA ASN A 58 5.42 10.95 -10.22
C ASN A 58 5.82 9.54 -10.73
N GLY A 59 4.94 8.84 -11.45
CA GLY A 59 5.23 7.52 -12.02
C GLY A 59 5.22 6.36 -11.01
N TYR A 60 4.71 6.57 -9.79
CA TYR A 60 4.62 5.53 -8.77
C TYR A 60 3.36 4.66 -8.93
N VAL A 61 3.39 3.47 -8.36
CA VAL A 61 2.27 2.51 -8.41
C VAL A 61 1.11 2.93 -7.49
N GLY A 62 1.43 3.42 -6.28
CA GLY A 62 0.43 3.77 -5.26
C GLY A 62 -0.02 2.60 -4.40
N ILE A 63 0.92 1.77 -3.95
CA ILE A 63 0.66 0.70 -2.98
C ILE A 63 1.62 0.84 -1.79
N PRO A 64 1.22 0.48 -0.55
CA PRO A 64 -0.11 -0.04 -0.19
C PRO A 64 -1.21 1.02 -0.32
N ALA A 65 -2.36 0.63 -0.88
CA ALA A 65 -3.55 1.49 -0.93
C ALA A 65 -4.61 0.96 0.04
N ILE A 66 -4.97 1.79 1.01
CA ILE A 66 -5.95 1.47 2.05
C ILE A 66 -7.29 2.03 1.62
N VAL A 67 -8.28 1.15 1.48
CA VAL A 67 -9.65 1.49 1.10
C VAL A 67 -10.55 1.28 2.32
N TYR A 68 -11.22 2.35 2.73
CA TYR A 68 -12.19 2.33 3.82
C TYR A 68 -13.57 1.90 3.32
N GLU A 69 -14.49 1.63 4.26
CA GLU A 69 -15.85 1.21 3.95
C GLU A 69 -16.67 2.29 3.21
N ASP A 70 -16.36 3.56 3.44
CA ASP A 70 -16.97 4.71 2.75
C ASP A 70 -16.37 4.98 1.36
N LEU A 71 -15.52 4.07 0.86
CA LEU A 71 -14.80 4.16 -0.41
C LEU A 71 -13.73 5.25 -0.47
N SER A 72 -13.45 5.93 0.65
CA SER A 72 -12.28 6.80 0.74
C SER A 72 -10.99 5.96 0.68
N VAL A 73 -9.92 6.59 0.18
CA VAL A 73 -8.63 5.93 -0.02
C VAL A 73 -7.52 6.77 0.58
N THR A 74 -6.60 6.12 1.28
CA THR A 74 -5.30 6.71 1.66
C THR A 74 -4.17 5.82 1.17
N LEU A 75 -3.06 6.46 0.78
CA LEU A 75 -1.80 5.80 0.43
C LEU A 75 -0.76 5.92 1.55
N ASP A 76 -1.09 6.70 2.59
CA ASP A 76 -0.24 6.93 3.75
C ASP A 76 -0.54 5.89 4.83
N TRP A 77 0.18 4.77 4.75
CA TRP A 77 0.02 3.64 5.67
C TRP A 77 0.62 3.91 7.04
N GLU A 78 1.67 4.74 7.11
CA GLU A 78 2.31 5.15 8.36
C GLU A 78 1.33 5.99 9.18
N LYS A 79 0.71 6.99 8.54
CA LYS A 79 -0.32 7.80 9.16
C LYS A 79 -1.51 6.97 9.62
N TYR A 80 -1.95 5.99 8.85
CA TYR A 80 -3.02 5.08 9.28
C TYR A 80 -2.71 4.38 10.61
N LEU A 81 -1.46 3.92 10.80
CA LEU A 81 -1.02 3.30 12.03
C LEU A 81 -0.92 4.31 13.19
N VAL A 82 -0.32 5.47 12.94
CA VAL A 82 -0.16 6.55 13.93
C VAL A 82 -1.51 7.07 14.41
N ASP A 83 -2.47 7.28 13.50
CA ASP A 83 -3.84 7.72 13.84
C ASP A 83 -4.58 6.68 14.70
N LYS A 84 -4.14 5.41 14.69
CA LYS A 84 -4.63 4.34 15.58
C LYS A 84 -3.83 4.19 16.88
N GLY A 85 -2.84 5.05 17.12
CA GLY A 85 -1.96 4.98 18.29
C GLY A 85 -0.94 3.83 18.22
N ILE A 86 -0.63 3.34 17.02
CA ILE A 86 0.31 2.24 16.79
C ILE A 86 1.67 2.82 16.38
N THR A 87 2.73 2.39 17.07
CA THR A 87 4.10 2.68 16.68
C THR A 87 4.45 1.90 15.42
N VAL A 88 4.88 2.59 14.37
CA VAL A 88 5.29 1.99 13.10
C VAL A 88 6.57 1.18 13.31
N ILE A 89 6.55 -0.07 12.83
CA ILE A 89 7.72 -0.96 12.80
C ILE A 89 8.11 -1.21 11.34
N TYR A 90 9.36 -0.92 10.99
CA TYR A 90 9.93 -1.34 9.71
C TYR A 90 10.64 -2.66 9.93
N LEU A 91 10.41 -3.61 9.04
CA LEU A 91 11.20 -4.82 9.00
C LEU A 91 12.52 -4.45 8.34
N ASP A 92 13.60 -4.49 9.11
CA ASP A 92 14.96 -4.19 8.62
C ASP A 92 15.28 -5.10 7.43
N ASN A 93 15.23 -4.54 6.22
CA ASN A 93 15.78 -5.21 5.05
C ASN A 93 17.28 -4.90 5.03
N GLU A 94 18.12 -5.86 5.46
CA GLU A 94 19.38 -6.03 4.74
C GLU A 94 18.99 -6.19 3.26
N THR A 95 19.36 -5.20 2.44
CA THR A 95 18.98 -4.96 1.04
C THR A 95 17.71 -4.12 0.80
N SER A 96 17.84 -2.82 1.10
CA SER A 96 17.21 -1.76 0.30
C SER A 96 17.58 -1.93 -1.17
N SER A 97 16.73 -2.57 -1.96
CA SER A 97 16.77 -2.48 -3.41
C SER A 97 15.59 -1.61 -3.86
N ASN A 98 15.86 -0.31 -4.01
CA ASN A 98 14.96 0.64 -4.64
C ASN A 98 14.71 0.19 -6.09
N CYS A 99 13.46 -0.04 -6.46
CA CYS A 99 13.08 -0.18 -7.86
C CYS A 99 12.48 1.13 -8.37
N GLY A 100 13.32 2.16 -8.46
CA GLY A 100 13.21 3.10 -9.57
C GLY A 100 13.84 2.43 -10.79
N ILE A 101 13.17 2.45 -11.95
CA ILE A 101 13.75 1.92 -13.20
C ILE A 101 15.04 2.69 -13.57
N ASP A 102 15.25 3.88 -12.99
CA ASP A 102 16.41 4.76 -13.13
C ASP A 102 17.33 4.84 -11.89
N GLY A 103 17.05 4.07 -10.82
CA GLY A 103 17.85 4.09 -9.60
C GLY A 103 17.84 5.41 -8.82
N LYS A 104 16.87 6.30 -9.04
CA LYS A 104 16.75 7.57 -8.30
C LYS A 104 15.40 7.67 -7.59
N GLY A 105 15.31 7.12 -6.40
CA GLY A 105 14.19 7.43 -5.51
C GLY A 105 14.17 6.59 -4.25
N CYS A 106 14.51 7.22 -3.13
CA CYS A 106 13.82 7.04 -1.84
C CYS A 106 12.84 8.21 -1.72
#